data_AF-A0A182KMM3-F1
#
_entry.id   AF-A0A182KMM3-F1
#
_cell.length_a   1.000
_cell.length_b   1.000
_cell.length_c   1.000
_cell.angle_alpha   90.00
_cell.angle_beta   90.00
_cell.angle_gamma   90.00
#
_symmetry.space_group_name_H-M   'P 1'
#
loop_
_entity.id
_entity.type
_entity.pdbx_description
1 polymer ?
#
loop_
_entity_poly.entity_id
_entity_poly.type
_entity_poly.pdbx_seq_one_letter_code
_entity_poly.pdbx_strand_id
1 'polypeptide(L)'
;MGLFGRCTILHWHRNPKVALNLCEKTFATHLTALACVPYGGHRLDPLLSSLPTTNTTMADRNLELQTTLVRYNNPVLVVKHVEKREPAGDVAPSKEQTGRPGSGGAVVVDSPRETEEILNCILPPKTWEEDGQLWTQTVSSTPATRQDVINLQEMLDTRLQQTQARETGICPVRRELYTQCFDELIRQVTINCTERGLLLLRVRDEIAMSLEAYETLYCSSVSFGIRKALQAQEGKEKLQEQIQQVEHEKEMLLNSISDMKIKADQAERRNAELRASEEKKHSEEIAFLKKTNAQLKAQLEGIIAPKK
;
A
#
# COMPACT_ATOMS: atom_id res chain seq x y z
N MET A 1 -32.97 5.13 -32.40
CA MET A 1 -32.49 5.44 -31.03
C MET A 1 -31.94 4.14 -30.46
N GLY A 2 -30.67 3.82 -30.72
CA GLY A 2 -29.55 4.03 -29.77
C GLY A 2 -29.35 2.74 -28.96
N LEU A 3 -28.73 1.67 -29.48
CA LEU A 3 -27.28 1.45 -29.66
C LEU A 3 -26.46 2.01 -28.49
N PHE A 4 -26.02 1.14 -27.57
CA PHE A 4 -24.60 0.83 -27.32
C PHE A 4 -24.47 -0.17 -26.16
N GLY A 5 -24.51 -1.45 -26.51
CA GLY A 5 -23.90 -2.52 -25.72
C GLY A 5 -22.85 -3.18 -26.60
N ARG A 6 -21.57 -3.07 -26.22
CA ARG A 6 -20.51 -4.09 -26.37
C ARG A 6 -19.13 -3.48 -26.09
N CYS A 7 -18.44 -4.17 -25.19
CA CYS A 7 -16.99 -4.31 -25.01
C CYS A 7 -16.09 -3.60 -26.03
N THR A 8 -15.23 -2.72 -25.51
CA THR A 8 -13.92 -2.39 -26.09
C THR A 8 -12.83 -2.43 -25.01
N ILE A 9 -12.75 -3.57 -24.32
CA ILE A 9 -11.46 -4.10 -23.84
C ILE A 9 -10.83 -4.74 -25.06
N LEU A 10 -9.99 -4.01 -25.81
CA LEU A 10 -9.00 -4.50 -26.81
C LEU A 10 -8.56 -3.35 -27.74
N HIS A 11 -7.80 -2.38 -27.24
CA HIS A 11 -6.78 -1.64 -28.01
C HIS A 11 -6.10 -0.56 -27.15
N TRP A 12 -5.21 -0.96 -26.24
CA TRP A 12 -4.26 -0.03 -25.59
C TRP A 12 -2.81 -0.42 -25.86
N HIS A 13 -2.54 -0.85 -27.11
CA HIS A 13 -1.20 -1.25 -27.54
C HIS A 13 -0.63 -0.42 -28.69
N ARG A 14 -1.09 0.83 -28.88
CA ARG A 14 -0.70 1.61 -30.06
C ARG A 14 -0.42 3.10 -29.88
N ASN A 15 0.06 3.56 -28.71
CA ASN A 15 0.88 4.78 -28.66
C ASN A 15 1.46 5.04 -27.25
N PRO A 16 2.75 4.73 -26.98
CA PRO A 16 3.38 5.08 -25.70
C PRO A 16 3.52 6.59 -25.47
N LYS A 17 3.44 7.42 -26.53
CA LYS A 17 3.63 8.89 -26.42
C LYS A 17 2.41 9.67 -25.88
N VAL A 18 1.21 9.11 -25.98
CA VAL A 18 -0.02 9.77 -25.50
C VAL A 18 -0.25 9.48 -24.01
N ALA A 19 0.17 8.30 -23.52
CA ALA A 19 0.10 7.94 -22.12
C ALA A 19 1.06 8.76 -21.24
N LEU A 20 2.27 9.06 -21.75
CA LEU A 20 3.24 9.90 -21.04
C LEU A 20 2.72 11.34 -20.83
N ASN A 21 2.12 11.95 -21.86
CA ASN A 21 1.68 13.36 -21.77
C ASN A 21 0.47 13.59 -20.85
N LEU A 22 -0.42 12.59 -20.68
CA LEU A 22 -1.53 12.69 -19.73
C LEU A 22 -1.08 12.43 -18.29
N CYS A 23 -0.14 11.49 -18.09
CA CYS A 23 0.40 11.16 -16.77
C CYS A 23 1.31 12.28 -16.23
N GLU A 24 2.13 12.89 -17.08
CA GLU A 24 3.07 13.95 -16.69
C GLU A 24 2.35 15.25 -16.25
N LYS A 25 1.21 15.58 -16.86
CA LYS A 25 0.42 16.78 -16.50
C LYS A 25 -0.50 16.63 -15.30
N THR A 26 -0.86 15.40 -14.91
CA THR A 26 -1.68 15.16 -13.69
C THR A 26 -0.84 14.76 -12.47
N PHE A 27 0.35 14.17 -12.64
CA PHE A 27 1.25 13.88 -11.52
C PHE A 27 2.07 15.09 -11.05
N ALA A 28 2.44 16.00 -11.97
CA ALA A 28 3.25 17.18 -11.62
C ALA A 28 2.51 18.20 -10.72
N THR A 29 1.17 18.21 -10.71
CA THR A 29 0.40 19.12 -9.86
C THR A 29 0.11 18.55 -8.47
N HIS A 30 0.26 17.25 -8.24
CA HIS A 30 0.05 16.62 -6.93
C HIS A 30 1.35 16.22 -6.19
N LEU A 31 2.49 16.06 -6.89
CA LEU A 31 3.76 15.72 -6.22
C LEU A 31 4.46 16.91 -5.54
N THR A 32 4.17 18.15 -5.92
CA THR A 32 4.81 19.33 -5.31
C THR A 32 4.33 19.62 -3.89
N ALA A 33 3.29 18.92 -3.42
CA ALA A 33 2.74 19.08 -2.07
C ALA A 33 3.26 18.05 -1.04
N LEU A 34 4.07 17.07 -1.45
CA LEU A 34 4.54 15.98 -0.56
C LEU A 34 6.06 15.95 -0.35
N ALA A 35 6.80 16.89 -0.94
CA ALA A 35 8.25 17.01 -0.75
C ALA A 35 8.60 17.92 0.44
N CYS A 36 8.17 17.57 1.66
CA CYS A 36 8.77 18.11 2.89
C CYS A 36 8.37 17.31 4.14
N VAL A 37 8.82 16.05 4.24
CA VAL A 37 8.99 15.40 5.56
C VAL A 37 10.29 14.59 5.51
N PRO A 38 11.28 14.88 6.37
CA PRO A 38 12.56 14.19 6.37
C PRO A 38 12.42 12.75 6.88
N TYR A 39 13.10 11.84 6.17
CA TYR A 39 13.31 10.44 6.52
C TYR A 39 14.05 10.34 7.88
N GLY A 40 13.36 9.81 8.90
CA GLY A 40 13.96 9.24 10.10
C GLY A 40 13.91 7.72 10.01
N GLY A 41 15.06 7.09 9.80
CA GLY A 41 15.17 5.63 9.78
C GLY A 41 14.94 5.04 11.18
N HIS A 42 14.00 4.11 11.30
CA HIS A 42 13.91 3.23 12.45
C HIS A 42 13.88 1.76 12.02
N ARG A 43 14.89 1.10 12.55
CA ARG A 43 15.24 -0.32 12.53
C ARG A 43 14.07 -1.14 13.10
N LEU A 44 13.70 -2.22 12.41
CA LEU A 44 12.79 -3.25 12.92
C LEU A 44 13.52 -4.04 14.00
N ASP A 45 13.07 -3.94 15.25
CA ASP A 45 13.40 -4.91 16.31
C ASP A 45 12.13 -5.70 16.68
N PRO A 46 12.20 -7.04 16.75
CA PRO A 46 11.13 -7.89 17.24
C PRO A 46 11.31 -8.15 18.75
N LEU A 47 10.42 -7.62 19.58
CA LEU A 47 10.33 -8.03 20.99
C LEU A 47 8.89 -8.41 21.36
N LEU A 48 8.70 -9.72 21.35
CA LEU A 48 7.73 -10.45 22.16
C LEU A 48 8.19 -10.36 23.63
N SER A 49 7.37 -9.80 24.53
CA SER A 49 7.12 -10.35 25.89
C SER A 49 6.40 -9.35 26.81
N SER A 50 5.44 -9.91 27.56
CA SER A 50 4.79 -9.38 28.77
C SER A 50 3.87 -8.15 28.62
N LEU A 51 2.59 -8.41 28.35
CA LEU A 51 1.51 -7.55 28.86
C LEU A 51 1.24 -7.92 30.33
N PRO A 52 1.14 -6.95 31.25
CA PRO A 52 0.64 -7.20 32.59
C PRO A 52 -0.87 -7.43 32.54
N THR A 53 -1.34 -8.54 33.12
CA THR A 53 -2.74 -8.82 33.41
C THR A 53 -3.23 -7.83 34.47
N THR A 54 -3.79 -6.70 34.04
CA THR A 54 -4.52 -5.82 34.95
C THR A 54 -5.96 -6.29 35.04
N ASN A 55 -6.36 -6.73 36.24
CA ASN A 55 -7.75 -6.96 36.63
C ASN A 55 -8.60 -5.75 36.22
N THR A 56 -9.46 -5.92 35.22
CA THR A 56 -10.45 -4.92 34.83
C THR A 56 -11.46 -4.79 35.97
N THR A 57 -11.53 -3.61 36.59
CA THR A 57 -12.51 -3.34 37.64
C THR A 57 -13.89 -3.11 37.03
N MET A 58 -14.98 -3.39 37.77
CA MET A 58 -16.36 -3.10 37.33
C MET A 58 -16.58 -1.61 36.96
N ALA A 59 -15.74 -0.69 37.44
CA ALA A 59 -15.79 0.73 37.12
C ALA A 59 -15.28 1.04 35.69
N ASP A 60 -14.24 0.35 35.23
CA ASP A 60 -13.75 0.49 33.85
C ASP A 60 -14.77 -0.06 32.83
N ARG A 61 -15.54 -1.09 33.22
CA ARG A 61 -16.59 -1.70 32.38
C ARG A 61 -17.89 -0.88 32.35
N ASN A 62 -18.19 -0.10 33.38
CA ASN A 62 -19.30 0.86 33.35
C ASN A 62 -19.01 1.98 32.34
N LEU A 63 -17.73 2.32 32.13
CA LEU A 63 -17.31 3.23 31.07
C LEU A 63 -17.53 2.60 29.68
N GLU A 64 -17.19 1.32 29.48
CA GLU A 64 -17.46 0.56 28.25
C GLU A 64 -18.96 0.38 27.95
N LEU A 65 -19.81 0.15 28.95
CA LEU A 65 -21.27 0.10 28.77
C LEU A 65 -21.87 1.47 28.44
N GLN A 66 -21.18 2.55 28.80
CA GLN A 66 -21.50 3.90 28.35
C GLN A 66 -20.86 4.24 27.00
N THR A 67 -19.98 3.41 26.40
CA THR A 67 -19.26 3.78 25.16
C THR A 67 -20.13 3.83 23.91
N THR A 68 -21.24 3.09 23.88
CA THR A 68 -22.05 2.92 22.68
C THR A 68 -23.25 3.88 22.68
N LEU A 69 -23.57 4.40 21.50
CA LEU A 69 -24.77 5.22 21.31
C LEU A 69 -26.07 4.38 21.28
N VAL A 70 -25.95 3.06 21.09
CA VAL A 70 -27.10 2.14 21.01
C VAL A 70 -27.58 1.77 22.41
N ARG A 71 -28.89 1.79 22.61
CA ARG A 71 -29.51 1.45 23.89
C ARG A 71 -29.62 -0.07 24.07
N TYR A 72 -28.79 -0.62 24.96
CA TYR A 72 -28.83 -2.02 25.37
C TYR A 72 -29.56 -2.22 26.69
N ASN A 73 -30.06 -3.45 26.91
CA ASN A 73 -30.54 -3.91 28.20
C ASN A 73 -29.38 -4.22 29.16
N ASN A 74 -29.67 -4.43 30.43
CA ASN A 74 -28.69 -4.95 31.38
C ASN A 74 -28.25 -6.37 30.96
N PRO A 75 -26.96 -6.70 31.09
CA PRO A 75 -26.45 -8.01 30.73
C PRO A 75 -27.07 -9.12 31.59
N VAL A 76 -27.39 -10.24 30.95
CA VAL A 76 -28.02 -11.41 31.57
C VAL A 76 -27.04 -12.59 31.52
N LEU A 77 -26.93 -13.32 32.63
CA LEU A 77 -26.10 -14.51 32.75
C LEU A 77 -26.78 -15.71 32.06
N VAL A 78 -26.12 -16.32 31.09
CA VAL A 78 -26.64 -17.44 30.28
C VAL A 78 -26.19 -18.81 30.82
N VAL A 79 -24.93 -18.92 31.28
CA VAL A 79 -24.39 -20.18 31.84
C VAL A 79 -23.59 -19.89 33.11
N LYS A 80 -23.95 -20.57 34.20
CA LYS A 80 -23.13 -20.65 35.41
C LYS A 80 -22.40 -22.00 35.37
N HIS A 81 -21.10 -22.01 35.11
CA HIS A 81 -20.31 -23.22 35.37
C HIS A 81 -20.29 -23.45 36.89
N VAL A 82 -21.12 -24.38 37.36
CA VAL A 82 -20.99 -24.93 38.71
C VAL A 82 -19.76 -25.83 38.68
N GLU A 83 -18.67 -25.42 39.33
CA GLU A 83 -17.58 -26.33 39.62
C GLU A 83 -18.14 -27.53 40.39
N LYS A 84 -18.16 -28.68 39.71
CA LYS A 84 -18.75 -29.92 40.21
C LYS A 84 -17.92 -30.44 41.39
N ARG A 85 -18.41 -30.21 42.62
CA ARG A 85 -18.23 -31.14 43.74
C ARG A 85 -19.56 -31.85 43.97
N GLU A 86 -19.55 -33.17 43.82
CA GLU A 86 -20.65 -34.07 44.15
C GLU A 86 -20.17 -35.11 45.18
N PRO A 87 -21.05 -35.89 45.86
CA PRO A 87 -22.52 -35.80 45.95
C PRO A 87 -23.12 -36.04 47.36
N ALA A 88 -24.39 -35.69 47.53
CA ALA A 88 -25.44 -36.31 48.37
C ALA A 88 -26.60 -35.31 48.45
N GLY A 89 -27.89 -35.60 48.32
CA GLY A 89 -28.67 -36.81 48.12
C GLY A 89 -30.14 -36.36 48.05
N ASP A 90 -31.01 -37.29 47.70
CA ASP A 90 -32.47 -37.29 47.82
C ASP A 90 -33.37 -36.64 46.76
N VAL A 91 -34.36 -37.47 46.43
CA VAL A 91 -35.29 -37.49 45.31
C VAL A 91 -36.68 -37.13 45.84
N ALA A 92 -37.43 -36.29 45.12
CA ALA A 92 -38.89 -36.27 45.20
C ALA A 92 -39.50 -35.79 43.86
N PRO A 93 -40.47 -36.50 43.25
CA PRO A 93 -41.05 -36.13 41.97
C PRO A 93 -42.40 -35.42 42.10
N SER A 94 -42.66 -34.39 41.27
CA SER A 94 -44.01 -33.83 41.11
C SER A 94 -44.32 -33.52 39.64
N LYS A 95 -45.10 -34.45 39.07
CA LYS A 95 -46.19 -34.38 38.06
C LYS A 95 -46.21 -33.28 36.98
N GLU A 96 -46.44 -33.79 35.77
CA GLU A 96 -46.97 -33.19 34.55
C GLU A 96 -48.13 -32.18 34.76
N GLN A 97 -48.20 -31.18 33.87
CA GLN A 97 -49.43 -30.94 33.11
C GLN A 97 -49.15 -30.13 31.83
N THR A 98 -49.27 -30.83 30.71
CA THR A 98 -49.51 -30.31 29.36
C THR A 98 -50.88 -29.64 29.30
N GLY A 99 -50.93 -28.40 28.81
CA GLY A 99 -52.18 -27.69 28.56
C GLY A 99 -52.07 -26.76 27.35
N ARG A 100 -52.51 -27.23 26.19
CA ARG A 100 -52.82 -26.43 25.00
C ARG A 100 -54.34 -26.24 24.97
N PRO A 101 -54.83 -25.01 24.78
CA PRO A 101 -55.81 -24.75 23.73
C PRO A 101 -55.37 -23.48 22.98
N GLY A 102 -55.72 -23.18 21.74
CA GLY A 102 -56.78 -23.62 20.86
C GLY A 102 -56.82 -22.53 19.78
N SER A 103 -57.05 -22.93 18.53
CA SER A 103 -57.20 -22.04 17.38
C SER A 103 -58.36 -21.04 17.60
N GLY A 104 -58.16 -19.78 17.23
CA GLY A 104 -59.20 -18.75 17.25
C GLY A 104 -58.73 -17.36 16.83
N GLY A 105 -58.98 -17.04 15.55
CA GLY A 105 -58.95 -15.74 14.85
C GLY A 105 -58.58 -14.43 15.57
N ALA A 106 -57.62 -13.74 14.95
CA ALA A 106 -57.63 -12.31 14.58
C ALA A 106 -57.84 -11.25 15.69
N VAL A 107 -56.73 -10.77 16.25
CA VAL A 107 -56.29 -9.35 16.22
C VAL A 107 -54.76 -9.39 16.27
N VAL A 108 -54.05 -8.79 15.30
CA VAL A 108 -52.58 -8.69 15.34
C VAL A 108 -52.21 -7.69 16.44
N VAL A 109 -52.14 -8.17 17.68
CA VAL A 109 -51.36 -7.52 18.73
C VAL A 109 -49.96 -8.09 18.56
N ASP A 110 -49.15 -7.38 17.78
CA ASP A 110 -47.73 -7.67 17.61
C ASP A 110 -47.12 -7.84 19.00
N SER A 111 -46.67 -9.06 19.29
CA SER A 111 -46.19 -9.42 20.62
C SER A 111 -44.88 -8.68 20.89
N PRO A 112 -44.64 -8.11 22.08
CA PRO A 112 -43.34 -7.51 22.42
C PRO A 112 -42.16 -8.49 22.23
N ARG A 113 -42.43 -9.81 22.17
CA ARG A 113 -41.45 -10.85 21.81
C ARG A 113 -41.08 -10.85 20.32
N GLU A 114 -42.03 -10.63 19.42
CA GLU A 114 -41.77 -10.58 17.97
C GLU A 114 -40.87 -9.39 17.63
N THR A 115 -41.14 -8.23 18.24
CA THR A 115 -40.26 -7.06 18.12
C THR A 115 -38.85 -7.35 18.64
N GLU A 116 -38.71 -8.03 19.79
CA GLU A 116 -37.42 -8.39 20.35
C GLU A 116 -36.64 -9.38 19.47
N GLU A 117 -37.32 -10.39 18.91
CA GLU A 117 -36.73 -11.34 17.96
C GLU A 117 -36.22 -10.65 16.69
N ILE A 118 -36.98 -9.69 16.16
CA ILE A 118 -36.57 -8.91 14.99
C ILE A 118 -35.40 -8.00 15.33
N LEU A 119 -35.43 -7.31 16.48
CA LEU A 119 -34.32 -6.48 16.94
C LEU A 119 -33.03 -7.30 17.08
N ASN A 120 -33.10 -8.53 17.59
CA ASN A 120 -31.95 -9.43 17.67
C ASN A 120 -31.42 -9.88 16.30
N CYS A 121 -32.27 -9.91 15.26
CA CYS A 121 -31.83 -10.15 13.89
C CYS A 121 -31.13 -8.93 13.27
N ILE A 122 -31.63 -7.72 13.53
CA ILE A 122 -31.10 -6.47 12.98
C ILE A 122 -29.78 -6.09 13.66
N LEU A 123 -29.73 -6.23 14.99
CA LEU A 123 -28.61 -5.90 15.85
C LEU A 123 -28.34 -7.11 16.77
N PRO A 124 -27.41 -8.01 16.37
CA PRO A 124 -27.12 -9.21 17.13
C PRO A 124 -26.76 -8.93 18.59
N PRO A 125 -27.25 -9.75 19.55
CA PRO A 125 -26.87 -9.64 20.95
C PRO A 125 -25.35 -9.77 21.13
N LYS A 126 -24.79 -8.94 22.00
CA LYS A 126 -23.38 -9.04 22.40
C LYS A 126 -23.25 -10.19 23.40
N THR A 127 -22.25 -11.05 23.22
CA THR A 127 -21.95 -12.14 24.14
C THR A 127 -20.48 -12.09 24.55
N TRP A 128 -20.19 -12.30 25.84
CA TRP A 128 -18.83 -12.32 26.36
C TRP A 128 -18.72 -13.24 27.57
N GLU A 129 -17.50 -13.72 27.84
CA GLU A 129 -17.20 -14.55 29.01
C GLU A 129 -16.42 -13.73 30.03
N GLU A 130 -16.86 -13.79 31.29
CA GLU A 130 -16.22 -13.12 32.42
C GLU A 130 -16.20 -14.09 33.61
N ASP A 131 -15.02 -14.37 34.16
CA ASP A 131 -14.85 -15.28 35.31
C ASP A 131 -15.51 -16.67 35.13
N GLY A 132 -15.43 -17.25 33.93
CA GLY A 132 -16.04 -18.53 33.58
C GLY A 132 -17.58 -18.50 33.47
N GLN A 133 -18.15 -17.30 33.37
CA GLN A 133 -19.59 -17.05 33.22
C GLN A 133 -19.87 -16.40 31.87
N LEU A 134 -20.82 -16.96 31.12
CA LEU A 134 -21.25 -16.42 29.83
C LEU A 134 -22.35 -15.38 30.02
N TRP A 135 -22.09 -14.14 29.62
CA TRP A 135 -23.01 -13.02 29.65
C TRP A 135 -23.52 -12.69 28.25
N THR A 136 -24.80 -12.34 28.16
CA THR A 136 -25.43 -11.85 26.93
C THR A 136 -26.14 -10.53 27.18
N GLN A 137 -25.97 -9.60 26.26
CA GLN A 137 -26.63 -8.30 26.28
C GLN A 137 -27.44 -8.09 25.00
N THR A 138 -28.77 -8.00 25.17
CA THR A 138 -29.70 -7.74 24.07
C THR A 138 -29.96 -6.25 23.93
N VAL A 139 -30.42 -5.87 22.73
CA VAL A 139 -30.84 -4.50 22.45
C VAL A 139 -32.17 -4.20 23.13
N SER A 140 -32.34 -2.99 23.65
CA SER A 140 -33.58 -2.63 24.34
C SER A 140 -34.76 -2.54 23.37
N SER A 141 -35.88 -3.18 23.73
CA SER A 141 -37.17 -3.07 23.05
C SER A 141 -38.02 -1.89 23.54
N THR A 142 -37.53 -1.09 24.51
CA THR A 142 -38.28 0.07 25.01
C THR A 142 -38.41 1.17 23.93
N PRO A 143 -39.63 1.64 23.63
CA PRO A 143 -39.85 2.76 22.72
C PRO A 143 -39.12 4.02 23.15
N ALA A 144 -38.65 4.82 22.19
CA ALA A 144 -37.97 6.08 22.46
C ALA A 144 -38.95 7.24 22.60
N THR A 145 -38.66 8.13 23.56
CA THR A 145 -39.35 9.40 23.75
C THR A 145 -38.63 10.53 23.00
N ARG A 146 -39.29 11.69 22.86
CA ARG A 146 -38.65 12.89 22.28
C ARG A 146 -37.37 13.28 23.04
N GLN A 147 -37.36 13.11 24.37
CA GLN A 147 -36.19 13.43 25.18
C GLN A 147 -35.03 12.46 24.90
N ASP A 148 -35.31 11.18 24.67
CA ASP A 148 -34.27 10.19 24.33
C ASP A 148 -33.56 10.55 23.01
N VAL A 149 -34.29 11.07 22.03
CA VAL A 149 -33.72 11.51 20.75
C VAL A 149 -32.82 12.73 20.93
N ILE A 150 -33.22 13.69 21.77
CA ILE A 150 -32.40 14.86 22.11
C ILE A 150 -31.11 14.42 22.81
N ASN A 151 -31.22 13.53 23.80
CA ASN A 151 -30.07 13.00 24.54
C ASN A 151 -29.12 12.23 23.61
N LEU A 152 -29.63 11.48 22.64
CA LEU A 152 -28.81 10.78 21.64
C LEU A 152 -28.00 11.77 20.80
N GLN A 153 -28.63 12.86 20.34
CA GLN A 153 -27.94 13.91 19.58
C GLN A 153 -26.83 14.57 20.44
N GLU A 154 -27.15 14.99 21.66
CA GLU A 154 -26.18 15.61 22.56
C GLU A 154 -25.01 14.67 22.89
N MET A 155 -25.30 13.37 23.07
CA MET A 155 -24.29 12.34 23.32
C MET A 155 -23.38 12.15 22.09
N LEU A 156 -23.95 12.09 20.88
CA LEU A 156 -23.17 12.02 19.63
C LEU A 156 -22.25 13.24 19.49
N ASP A 157 -22.77 14.46 19.66
CA ASP A 157 -22.02 15.70 19.53
C ASP A 157 -20.88 15.77 20.57
N THR A 158 -21.20 15.42 21.82
CA THR A 158 -20.22 15.33 22.91
C THR A 158 -19.11 14.34 22.57
N ARG A 159 -19.45 13.17 22.02
CA ARG A 159 -18.47 12.14 21.65
C ARG A 159 -17.61 12.54 20.47
N LEU A 160 -18.19 13.17 19.44
CA LEU A 160 -17.42 13.70 18.32
C LEU A 160 -16.42 14.75 18.80
N GLN A 161 -16.81 15.61 19.74
CA GLN A 161 -15.92 16.63 20.31
C GLN A 161 -14.83 16.03 21.21
N GLN A 162 -15.19 15.13 22.13
CA GLN A 162 -14.26 14.47 23.05
C GLN A 162 -13.20 13.65 22.30
N THR A 163 -13.62 12.96 21.24
CA THR A 163 -12.71 12.15 20.40
C THR A 163 -12.01 12.96 19.31
N GLN A 164 -12.26 14.26 19.24
CA GLN A 164 -11.68 15.19 18.25
C GLN A 164 -11.83 14.67 16.81
N ALA A 165 -13.02 14.18 16.47
CA ALA A 165 -13.32 13.70 15.13
C ALA A 165 -13.18 14.83 14.10
N ARG A 166 -12.45 14.58 13.01
CA ARG A 166 -12.17 15.60 11.98
C ARG A 166 -13.45 16.05 11.30
N GLU A 167 -13.66 17.35 11.10
CA GLU A 167 -14.86 17.90 10.47
C GLU A 167 -15.03 17.54 8.99
N THR A 168 -13.92 17.41 8.26
CA THR A 168 -13.89 17.16 6.82
C THR A 168 -12.94 16.02 6.48
N GLY A 169 -13.18 15.39 5.33
CA GLY A 169 -12.39 14.24 4.87
C GLY A 169 -12.72 12.93 5.60
N ILE A 170 -11.88 11.92 5.36
CA ILE A 170 -12.05 10.57 5.89
C ILE A 170 -11.63 10.55 7.37
N CYS A 171 -12.54 10.11 8.25
CA CYS A 171 -12.29 9.96 9.68
C CYS A 171 -12.93 8.65 10.20
N PRO A 172 -12.14 7.69 10.70
CA PRO A 172 -12.66 6.41 11.17
C PRO A 172 -13.50 6.54 12.45
N VAL A 173 -13.08 7.40 13.38
CA VAL A 173 -13.81 7.66 14.63
C VAL A 173 -15.19 8.22 14.35
N ARG A 174 -15.27 9.20 13.45
CA ARG A 174 -16.55 9.73 12.98
C ARG A 174 -17.40 8.63 12.37
N ARG A 175 -16.85 7.87 11.42
CA ARG A 175 -17.57 6.80 10.73
C ARG A 175 -18.21 5.86 11.75
N GLU A 176 -17.43 5.43 12.74
CA GLU A 176 -17.90 4.55 13.82
C GLU A 176 -19.05 5.16 14.62
N LEU A 177 -18.92 6.41 15.09
CA LEU A 177 -19.97 7.09 15.85
C LEU A 177 -21.27 7.28 15.03
N TYR A 178 -21.16 7.59 13.74
CA TYR A 178 -22.34 7.69 12.88
C TYR A 178 -22.97 6.33 12.59
N THR A 179 -22.19 5.26 12.45
CA THR A 179 -22.71 3.89 12.33
C THR A 179 -23.51 3.52 13.57
N GLN A 180 -22.96 3.73 14.77
CA GLN A 180 -23.66 3.45 16.03
C GLN A 180 -24.93 4.29 16.20
N CYS A 181 -24.89 5.58 15.83
CA CYS A 181 -26.07 6.43 15.83
C CYS A 181 -27.13 5.90 14.87
N PHE A 182 -26.73 5.46 13.67
CA PHE A 182 -27.67 4.92 12.69
C PHE A 182 -28.28 3.59 13.15
N ASP A 183 -27.52 2.73 13.82
CA ASP A 183 -28.03 1.52 14.45
C ASP A 183 -29.07 1.82 15.53
N GLU A 184 -28.84 2.85 16.37
CA GLU A 184 -29.83 3.30 17.35
C GLU A 184 -31.09 3.87 16.68
N LEU A 185 -30.94 4.60 15.57
CA LEU A 185 -32.10 5.05 14.77
C LEU A 185 -32.87 3.88 14.19
N ILE A 186 -32.20 2.85 13.67
CA ILE A 186 -32.85 1.63 13.17
C ILE A 186 -33.59 0.94 14.31
N ARG A 187 -33.00 0.81 15.51
CA ARG A 187 -33.69 0.28 16.70
C ARG A 187 -34.98 1.05 17.00
N GLN A 188 -34.90 2.37 17.14
CA GLN A 188 -36.06 3.22 17.45
C GLN A 188 -37.15 3.15 16.38
N VAL A 189 -36.76 3.16 15.10
CA VAL A 189 -37.68 3.09 13.98
C VAL A 189 -38.34 1.72 13.88
N THR A 190 -37.61 0.64 14.15
CA THR A 190 -38.13 -0.74 14.15
C THR A 190 -39.19 -0.90 15.23
N ILE A 191 -38.96 -0.40 16.44
CA ILE A 191 -39.94 -0.45 17.54
C ILE A 191 -41.22 0.31 17.17
N ASN A 192 -41.11 1.42 16.44
CA ASN A 192 -42.27 2.18 15.97
C ASN A 192 -43.01 1.48 14.83
N CYS A 193 -42.27 1.04 13.81
CA CYS A 193 -42.77 0.36 12.62
C CYS A 193 -41.67 -0.57 12.07
N THR A 194 -41.84 -1.87 12.30
CA THR A 194 -40.89 -2.92 11.92
C THR A 194 -40.45 -2.85 10.45
N GLU A 195 -41.41 -2.76 9.53
CA GLU A 195 -41.14 -2.71 8.07
C GLU A 195 -40.23 -1.56 7.67
N ARG A 196 -40.38 -0.40 8.32
CA ARG A 196 -39.54 0.78 8.06
C ARG A 196 -38.13 0.56 8.61
N GLY A 197 -38.00 -0.09 9.77
CA GLY A 197 -36.72 -0.50 10.34
C GLY A 197 -35.96 -1.47 9.43
N LEU A 198 -36.65 -2.49 8.91
CA LEU A 198 -36.09 -3.45 7.97
C LEU A 198 -35.67 -2.81 6.64
N LEU A 199 -36.39 -1.79 6.18
CA LEU A 199 -35.97 -1.03 5.00
C LEU A 199 -34.68 -0.24 5.26
N LEU A 200 -34.58 0.44 6.42
CA LEU A 200 -33.37 1.17 6.80
C LEU A 200 -32.16 0.25 6.97
N LEU A 201 -32.36 -0.95 7.52
CA LEU A 201 -31.33 -1.98 7.61
C LEU A 201 -30.76 -2.32 6.21
N ARG A 202 -31.62 -2.58 5.23
CA ARG A 202 -31.16 -2.86 3.86
C ARG A 202 -30.38 -1.69 3.25
N VAL A 203 -30.82 -0.46 3.48
CA VAL A 203 -30.11 0.74 3.02
C VAL A 203 -28.73 0.85 3.68
N ARG A 204 -28.63 0.56 4.99
CA ARG A 204 -27.35 0.51 5.71
C ARG A 204 -26.38 -0.47 5.06
N ASP A 205 -26.85 -1.69 4.82
CA ASP A 205 -26.01 -2.79 4.34
C ASP A 205 -25.56 -2.53 2.88
N GLU A 206 -26.42 -1.94 2.05
CA GLU A 206 -26.06 -1.51 0.68
C GLU A 206 -24.97 -0.41 0.69
N ILE A 207 -25.10 0.58 1.57
CA ILE A 207 -24.08 1.65 1.72
C ILE A 207 -22.76 1.05 2.21
N ALA A 208 -22.80 0.13 3.17
CA ALA A 208 -21.61 -0.54 3.69
C ALA A 208 -20.89 -1.34 2.59
N MET A 209 -21.64 -2.13 1.81
CA MET A 209 -21.11 -2.89 0.67
C MET A 209 -20.50 -1.98 -0.39
N SER A 210 -21.19 -0.87 -0.72
CA SER A 210 -20.69 0.12 -1.68
C SER A 210 -19.39 0.76 -1.20
N LEU A 211 -19.29 1.06 0.09
CA LEU A 211 -18.11 1.68 0.69
C LEU A 211 -16.90 0.72 0.69
N GLU A 212 -17.12 -0.55 1.02
CA GLU A 212 -16.08 -1.59 0.97
C GLU A 212 -15.56 -1.81 -0.46
N ALA A 213 -16.44 -1.78 -1.46
CA ALA A 213 -16.05 -1.83 -2.87
C ALA A 213 -15.17 -0.63 -3.25
N TYR A 214 -15.55 0.60 -2.84
CA TYR A 214 -14.74 1.78 -3.08
C TYR A 214 -13.38 1.73 -2.38
N GLU A 215 -13.32 1.23 -1.15
CA GLU A 215 -12.08 1.05 -0.41
C GLU A 215 -11.15 0.08 -1.13
N THR A 216 -11.68 -1.07 -1.58
CA THR A 216 -10.93 -2.06 -2.36
C THR A 216 -10.38 -1.48 -3.66
N LEU A 217 -11.19 -0.72 -4.40
CA LEU A 217 -10.76 -0.05 -5.63
C LEU A 217 -9.69 1.01 -5.35
N TYR A 218 -9.83 1.79 -4.27
CA TYR A 218 -8.86 2.79 -3.86
C TYR A 218 -7.52 2.14 -3.49
N CYS A 219 -7.51 1.13 -2.62
CA CYS A 219 -6.31 0.37 -2.26
C CYS A 219 -5.62 -0.23 -3.49
N SER A 220 -6.40 -0.77 -4.44
CA SER A 220 -5.89 -1.30 -5.69
C SER A 220 -5.24 -0.22 -6.57
N SER A 221 -5.86 0.96 -6.65
CA SER A 221 -5.34 2.10 -7.43
C SER A 221 -4.03 2.65 -6.87
N VAL A 222 -3.93 2.81 -5.54
CA VAL A 222 -2.72 3.24 -4.86
C VAL A 222 -1.59 2.23 -5.06
N SER A 223 -1.91 0.93 -4.90
CA SER A 223 -0.95 -0.16 -5.11
C SER A 223 -0.44 -0.22 -6.55
N PHE A 224 -1.30 0.06 -7.54
CA PHE A 224 -0.88 0.19 -8.93
C PHE A 224 0.07 1.37 -9.14
N GLY A 225 -0.24 2.54 -8.57
CA GLY A 225 0.62 3.72 -8.62
C GLY A 225 2.01 3.47 -8.05
N ILE A 226 2.10 2.84 -6.87
CA ILE A 226 3.36 2.48 -6.21
C ILE A 226 4.18 1.54 -7.09
N ARG A 227 3.57 0.48 -7.63
CA ARG A 227 4.27 -0.46 -8.52
C ARG A 227 4.82 0.22 -9.77
N LYS A 228 4.07 1.16 -10.35
CA LYS A 228 4.52 1.90 -11.54
C LYS A 228 5.65 2.87 -11.22
N ALA A 229 5.61 3.52 -10.07
CA ALA A 229 6.71 4.37 -9.60
C ALA A 229 8.00 3.55 -9.39
N LEU A 230 7.89 2.39 -8.72
CA LEU A 230 9.03 1.48 -8.51
C LEU A 230 9.61 0.98 -9.84
N GLN A 231 8.74 0.53 -10.75
CA GLN A 231 9.15 0.05 -12.08
C GLN A 231 9.91 1.14 -12.87
N ALA A 232 9.49 2.39 -12.76
CA ALA A 232 10.19 3.51 -13.40
C ALA A 232 11.55 3.79 -12.75
N GLN A 233 11.65 3.68 -11.41
CA GLN A 233 12.92 3.81 -10.69
C GLN A 233 13.91 2.72 -11.08
N GLU A 234 13.51 1.45 -11.08
CA GLU A 234 14.35 0.34 -11.52
C GLU A 234 14.83 0.50 -12.97
N GLY A 235 13.94 0.96 -13.86
CA GLY A 235 14.30 1.22 -15.26
C GLY A 235 15.34 2.33 -15.39
N LYS A 236 15.22 3.39 -14.59
CA LYS A 236 16.21 4.47 -14.54
C LYS A 236 17.55 3.98 -14.01
N GLU A 237 17.57 3.22 -12.93
CA GLU A 237 18.79 2.70 -12.31
C GLU A 237 19.59 1.83 -13.29
N LYS A 238 18.93 0.89 -13.99
CA LYS A 238 19.57 0.08 -15.03
C LYS A 238 20.20 0.91 -16.15
N LEU A 239 19.53 1.98 -16.58
CA LEU A 239 20.09 2.88 -17.59
C LEU A 239 21.29 3.66 -17.04
N GLN A 240 21.26 4.07 -15.78
CA GLN A 240 22.39 4.74 -15.13
C GLN A 240 23.60 3.82 -15.01
N GLU A 241 23.41 2.55 -14.66
CA GLU A 241 24.48 1.54 -14.65
C GLU A 241 25.09 1.35 -16.04
N GLN A 242 24.25 1.26 -17.08
CA GLN A 242 24.73 1.15 -18.47
C GLN A 242 25.52 2.37 -18.92
N ILE A 243 25.08 3.58 -18.54
CA ILE A 243 25.82 4.81 -18.83
C ILE A 243 27.21 4.75 -18.18
N GLN A 244 27.30 4.40 -16.90
CA GLN A 244 28.58 4.30 -16.19
C GLN A 244 29.52 3.26 -16.84
N GLN A 245 28.98 2.11 -17.21
CA GLN A 245 29.76 1.06 -17.89
C GLN A 245 30.32 1.54 -19.23
N VAL A 246 29.48 2.16 -20.06
CA VAL A 246 29.89 2.67 -21.39
C VAL A 246 30.86 3.85 -21.25
N GLU A 247 30.69 4.71 -20.25
CA GLU A 247 31.63 5.80 -19.96
C GLU A 247 33.01 5.26 -19.56
N HIS A 248 33.05 4.23 -18.73
CA HIS A 248 34.29 3.56 -18.34
C HIS A 248 34.98 2.88 -19.53
N GLU A 249 34.23 2.14 -20.36
CA GLU A 249 34.75 1.51 -21.57
C GLU A 249 35.31 2.54 -22.56
N LYS A 250 34.61 3.67 -22.73
CA LYS A 250 35.08 4.78 -23.56
C LYS A 250 36.41 5.33 -23.04
N GLU A 251 36.54 5.55 -21.73
CA GLU A 251 37.78 6.04 -21.12
C GLU A 251 38.94 5.05 -21.35
N MET A 252 38.70 3.77 -21.12
CA MET A 252 39.70 2.71 -21.35
C MET A 252 40.16 2.66 -22.81
N LEU A 253 39.22 2.76 -23.76
CA LEU A 253 39.54 2.79 -25.19
C LEU A 253 40.31 4.06 -25.59
N LEU A 254 39.96 5.22 -25.04
CA LEU A 254 40.68 6.47 -25.28
C LEU A 254 42.13 6.40 -24.78
N ASN A 255 42.35 5.82 -23.60
CA ASN A 255 43.69 5.59 -23.07
C ASN A 255 44.48 4.64 -23.96
N SER A 256 43.87 3.53 -24.41
CA SER A 256 44.51 2.60 -25.34
C SER A 256 44.86 3.26 -26.69
N ILE A 257 43.99 4.13 -27.22
CA ILE A 257 44.27 4.88 -28.44
C ILE A 257 45.45 5.83 -28.23
N SER A 258 45.50 6.53 -27.09
CA SER A 258 46.61 7.42 -26.73
C SER A 258 47.94 6.65 -26.68
N ASP A 259 47.97 5.52 -25.99
CA ASP A 259 49.17 4.68 -25.88
C ASP A 259 49.66 4.17 -27.24
N MET A 260 48.74 3.73 -28.10
CA MET A 260 49.07 3.25 -29.44
C MET A 260 49.56 4.37 -30.35
N LYS A 261 49.02 5.59 -30.23
CA LYS A 261 49.54 6.77 -30.94
C LYS A 261 50.96 7.10 -30.51
N ILE A 262 51.24 7.11 -29.20
CA ILE A 262 52.59 7.35 -28.68
C ILE A 262 53.58 6.31 -29.23
N LYS A 263 53.20 5.02 -29.23
CA LYS A 263 54.03 3.93 -29.80
C LYS A 263 54.27 4.10 -31.31
N ALA A 264 53.24 4.50 -32.05
CA ALA A 264 53.35 4.75 -33.49
C ALA A 264 54.31 5.91 -33.78
N ASP A 265 54.16 7.04 -33.09
CA ASP A 265 55.02 8.22 -33.24
C ASP A 265 56.48 7.89 -32.90
N GLN A 266 56.72 7.11 -31.84
CA GLN A 266 58.07 6.66 -31.47
C GLN A 266 58.68 5.72 -32.53
N ALA A 267 57.88 4.84 -33.13
CA ALA A 267 58.35 3.97 -34.21
C ALA A 267 58.67 4.76 -35.48
N GLU A 268 57.83 5.74 -35.83
CA GLU A 268 58.05 6.61 -36.98
C GLU A 268 59.34 7.43 -36.85
N ARG A 269 59.57 8.05 -35.68
CA ARG A 269 60.82 8.79 -35.39
C ARG A 269 62.05 7.90 -35.52
N ARG A 270 62.04 6.71 -34.89
CA ARG A 270 63.16 5.75 -34.98
C ARG A 270 63.42 5.32 -36.43
N ASN A 271 62.38 5.02 -37.19
CA ASN A 271 62.52 4.64 -38.60
C ASN A 271 63.01 5.79 -39.48
N ALA A 272 62.63 7.04 -39.18
CA ALA A 272 63.12 8.21 -39.88
C ALA A 272 64.61 8.46 -39.59
N GLU A 273 65.02 8.36 -38.32
CA GLU A 273 66.43 8.46 -37.91
C GLU A 273 67.30 7.37 -38.54
N LEU A 274 66.81 6.12 -38.56
CA LEU A 274 67.51 5.00 -39.18
C LEU A 274 67.70 5.25 -40.68
N ARG A 275 66.63 5.60 -41.40
CA ARG A 275 66.69 5.93 -42.84
C ARG A 275 67.65 7.07 -43.13
N ALA A 276 67.59 8.16 -42.35
CA ALA A 276 68.51 9.28 -42.50
C ALA A 276 69.97 8.88 -42.26
N SER A 277 70.23 7.98 -41.30
CA SER A 277 71.59 7.48 -41.02
C SER A 277 72.12 6.57 -42.13
N GLU A 278 71.28 5.73 -42.72
CA GLU A 278 71.63 4.85 -43.83
C GLU A 278 71.87 5.65 -45.11
N GLU A 279 71.01 6.63 -45.40
CA GLU A 279 71.17 7.55 -46.53
C GLU A 279 72.46 8.37 -46.41
N LYS A 280 72.79 8.85 -45.20
CA LYS A 280 74.05 9.52 -44.92
C LYS A 280 75.26 8.61 -45.17
N LYS A 281 75.28 7.39 -44.60
CA LYS A 281 76.36 6.41 -44.82
C LYS A 281 76.54 6.09 -46.30
N HIS A 282 75.44 5.85 -47.01
CA HIS A 282 75.47 5.56 -48.44
C HIS A 282 76.01 6.74 -49.25
N SER A 283 75.60 7.97 -48.91
CA SER A 283 76.12 9.19 -49.56
C SER A 283 77.62 9.39 -49.35
N GLU A 284 78.12 9.10 -48.13
CA GLU A 284 79.55 9.15 -47.79
C GLU A 284 80.34 8.09 -48.55
N GLU A 285 79.81 6.87 -48.67
CA GLU A 285 80.41 5.78 -49.43
C GLU A 285 80.48 6.09 -50.93
N ILE A 286 79.39 6.62 -51.51
CA ILE A 286 79.39 7.10 -52.90
C ILE A 286 80.43 8.20 -53.09
N ALA A 287 80.53 9.16 -52.17
CA ALA A 287 81.49 10.26 -52.26
C ALA A 287 82.94 9.74 -52.19
N PHE A 288 83.21 8.79 -51.29
CA PHE A 288 84.50 8.12 -51.19
C PHE A 288 84.87 7.38 -52.49
N LEU A 289 83.96 6.55 -53.01
CA LEU A 289 84.16 5.80 -54.25
C LEU A 289 84.34 6.73 -55.46
N LYS A 290 83.61 7.85 -55.54
CA LYS A 290 83.82 8.86 -56.58
C LYS A 290 85.21 9.46 -56.51
N LYS A 291 85.69 9.79 -55.30
CA LYS A 291 87.03 10.36 -55.09
C LYS A 291 88.14 9.38 -55.46
N THR A 292 88.03 8.11 -55.05
CA THR A 292 89.02 7.08 -55.42
C THR A 292 89.00 6.79 -56.91
N ASN A 293 87.82 6.71 -57.54
CA ASN A 293 87.71 6.54 -58.99
C ASN A 293 88.35 7.71 -59.75
N ALA A 294 88.14 8.95 -59.30
CA ALA A 294 88.81 10.13 -59.85
C ALA A 294 90.34 10.08 -59.69
N GLN A 295 90.85 9.67 -58.52
CA GLN A 295 92.29 9.49 -58.30
C GLN A 295 92.88 8.40 -59.19
N LEU A 296 92.21 7.26 -59.33
CA LEU A 296 92.65 6.15 -60.19
C LEU A 296 92.65 6.58 -61.67
N LYS A 297 91.63 7.32 -62.12
CA LYS A 297 91.62 7.92 -63.47
C LYS A 297 92.80 8.85 -63.69
N ALA A 298 93.08 9.76 -62.75
CA ALA A 298 94.22 10.67 -62.84
C ALA A 298 95.57 9.92 -62.84
N GLN A 299 95.71 8.84 -62.06
CA GLN A 299 96.91 7.99 -62.09
C GLN A 299 97.07 7.28 -63.43
N LEU A 300 96.00 6.74 -64.00
CA LEU A 300 96.02 6.11 -65.32
C LEU A 300 96.37 7.12 -66.42
N GLU A 301 95.79 8.32 -66.39
CA GLU A 301 96.15 9.41 -67.29
C GLU A 301 97.62 9.82 -67.13
N GLY A 302 98.16 9.83 -65.91
CA GLY A 302 99.59 10.10 -65.65
C GLY A 302 100.54 9.01 -66.16
N ILE A 303 100.10 7.75 -66.22
CA ILE A 303 100.88 6.61 -66.78
C ILE A 303 100.81 6.59 -68.31
N ILE A 304 99.68 7.01 -68.88
CA ILE A 304 99.42 7.01 -70.33
C ILE A 304 99.91 8.31 -70.99
N ALA A 305 100.03 9.41 -70.25
CA ALA A 305 100.60 10.65 -70.76
C ALA A 305 102.08 10.45 -71.17
N PRO A 306 102.46 10.80 -72.42
CA PRO A 306 103.83 10.61 -72.89
C PRO A 306 104.79 11.46 -72.07
N LYS A 307 105.87 10.85 -71.54
CA LYS A 307 107.01 11.61 -71.00
C LYS A 307 107.59 12.47 -72.13
N LYS A 308 107.59 13.79 -71.94
CA LYS A 308 108.38 14.72 -72.77
C LYS A 308 109.86 14.38 -72.66
#